data_AF-A0A958SAP9-F1
#
_entry.id   AF-A0A958SAP9-F1
#
_cell.length_a   1.000
_cell.length_b   1.000
_cell.length_c   1.000
_cell.angle_alpha   90.00
_cell.angle_beta   90.00
_cell.angle_gamma   90.00
#
_symmetry.space_group_name_H-M   'P 1'
#
loop_
_entity.id
_entity.type
_entity.pdbx_description
1 polymer ?
#
loop_
_entity_poly.entity_id
_entity_poly.type
_entity_poly.pdbx_seq_one_letter_code
_entity_poly.pdbx_strand_id
1 'polypeptide(L)'
;MKKITFLTIALAGLAFASCKKDRTCTCTQTQTPVGGTATTSTYEVTVKKAKKGDAMDGQCQSSTWQTTAPVAGTTYDTNCELK
;
A
#
# COMPACT_ATOMS: atom_id res chain seq x y z
N MET A 1 -45.09 23.57 -8.45
CA MET A 1 -44.72 22.19 -8.07
C MET A 1 -43.72 21.67 -9.11
N LYS A 2 -42.41 21.71 -8.83
CA LYS A 2 -41.32 21.17 -9.71
C LYS A 2 -39.90 21.44 -9.18
N LYS A 3 -39.73 22.21 -8.10
CA LYS A 3 -38.40 22.67 -7.62
C LYS A 3 -37.77 21.80 -6.52
N ILE A 4 -38.46 20.80 -6.00
CA ILE A 4 -38.03 20.04 -4.81
C ILE A 4 -37.21 18.78 -5.19
N THR A 5 -37.29 18.33 -6.44
CA THR A 5 -36.66 17.07 -6.88
C THR A 5 -35.14 17.15 -7.04
N PHE A 6 -34.55 18.35 -7.12
CA PHE A 6 -33.09 18.51 -7.30
C PHE A 6 -32.29 18.41 -6.00
N LEU A 7 -32.93 18.47 -4.83
CA LEU A 7 -32.22 18.49 -3.54
C LEU A 7 -31.81 17.10 -3.04
N THR A 8 -32.52 16.04 -3.46
CA THR A 8 -32.28 14.67 -2.99
C THR A 8 -31.09 13.99 -3.66
N ILE A 9 -30.71 14.41 -4.87
CA ILE A 9 -29.56 13.87 -5.61
C ILE A 9 -28.23 14.36 -4.99
N ALA A 10 -28.22 15.57 -4.39
CA ALA A 10 -27.02 16.10 -3.74
C ALA A 10 -26.63 15.35 -2.45
N LEU A 11 -27.60 14.75 -1.73
CA LEU A 11 -27.30 14.00 -0.50
C LEU A 11 -26.82 12.56 -0.75
N ALA A 12 -27.14 11.96 -1.89
CA ALA A 12 -26.67 10.62 -2.24
C ALA A 12 -25.19 10.59 -2.66
N GLY A 13 -24.63 11.72 -3.11
CA GLY A 13 -23.22 11.84 -3.50
C GLY A 13 -22.23 11.82 -2.33
N LEU A 14 -22.68 12.09 -1.10
CA LEU A 14 -21.83 12.16 0.09
C LEU A 14 -21.56 10.79 0.72
N ALA A 15 -22.33 9.75 0.36
CA ALA A 15 -22.09 8.39 0.85
C ALA A 15 -20.84 7.72 0.23
N PHE A 16 -20.28 8.31 -0.84
CA PHE A 16 -18.99 7.90 -1.41
C PHE A 16 -17.78 8.52 -0.71
N ALA A 17 -18.00 9.38 0.29
CA ALA A 17 -16.94 9.89 1.14
C ALA A 17 -16.44 8.77 2.08
N SER A 18 -15.51 7.96 1.57
CA SER A 18 -14.60 7.17 2.41
C SER A 18 -15.23 6.00 3.18
N CYS A 19 -15.59 4.92 2.48
CA CYS A 19 -15.70 3.59 3.11
C CYS A 19 -14.31 3.16 3.62
N LYS A 20 -13.98 3.55 4.84
CA LYS A 20 -12.82 3.08 5.60
C LYS A 20 -13.05 1.60 5.89
N LYS A 21 -12.17 0.75 5.39
CA LYS A 21 -12.18 -0.69 5.66
C LYS A 21 -10.81 -1.10 6.16
N ASP A 22 -10.75 -2.24 6.82
CA ASP A 22 -9.47 -2.84 7.17
C ASP A 22 -8.83 -3.34 5.87
N ARG A 23 -7.56 -2.98 5.69
CA ARG A 23 -6.78 -3.29 4.49
C ARG A 23 -5.50 -3.96 4.91
N THR A 24 -5.19 -5.09 4.29
CA THR A 24 -3.96 -5.83 4.56
C THR A 24 -3.07 -5.73 3.35
N CYS A 25 -1.78 -5.49 3.59
CA CYS A 25 -0.77 -5.46 2.56
C CYS A 25 0.23 -6.57 2.81
N THR A 26 0.51 -7.33 1.76
CA THR A 26 1.51 -8.38 1.79
C THR A 26 2.77 -7.82 1.16
N CYS A 27 3.84 -7.75 1.95
CA CYS A 27 5.14 -7.26 1.52
C CYS A 27 6.10 -8.43 1.39
N THR A 28 6.81 -8.46 0.26
CA THR A 28 7.84 -9.42 -0.08
C THR A 28 9.16 -8.68 -0.09
N GLN A 29 10.05 -8.99 0.85
CA GLN A 29 11.41 -8.47 0.89
C GLN A 29 12.35 -9.50 0.30
N THR A 30 13.15 -9.10 -0.68
CA THR A 30 14.23 -9.89 -1.25
C THR A 30 15.56 -9.23 -0.95
N GLN A 31 16.43 -9.95 -0.27
CA GLN A 31 17.81 -9.56 -0.03
C GLN A 31 18.71 -10.33 -1.01
N THR A 32 19.46 -9.60 -1.82
CA THR A 32 20.40 -10.17 -2.78
C THR A 32 21.82 -9.71 -2.41
N PRO A 33 22.61 -10.54 -1.71
CA PRO A 33 24.03 -10.27 -1.47
C PRO A 33 24.85 -10.51 -2.74
N VAL A 34 25.92 -9.73 -2.95
CA VAL A 34 26.82 -9.92 -4.10
C VAL A 34 27.51 -11.28 -4.02
N GLY A 35 27.30 -12.12 -5.04
CA GLY A 35 27.90 -13.45 -5.18
C GLY A 35 27.22 -14.56 -4.37
N GLY A 36 26.09 -14.28 -3.70
CA GLY A 36 25.33 -15.25 -2.91
C GLY A 36 23.94 -15.54 -3.47
N THR A 37 23.20 -16.41 -2.78
CA THR A 37 21.80 -16.71 -3.10
C THR A 37 20.88 -15.64 -2.52
N ALA A 38 19.92 -15.18 -3.32
CA ALA A 38 18.89 -14.25 -2.83
C ALA A 38 18.01 -14.93 -1.78
N THR A 39 17.69 -14.21 -0.71
CA THR A 39 16.76 -14.66 0.33
C THR A 39 15.50 -13.82 0.27
N THR A 40 14.34 -14.48 0.24
CA THR A 40 13.03 -13.80 0.18
C THR A 40 12.25 -14.07 1.46
N SER A 41 11.59 -13.05 1.99
CA SER A 41 10.72 -13.14 3.17
C SER A 41 9.44 -12.34 2.94
N THR A 42 8.31 -12.91 3.37
CA THR A 42 6.99 -12.29 3.26
C THR A 42 6.44 -11.93 4.62
N TYR A 43 5.81 -10.76 4.72
CA TYR A 43 5.12 -10.29 5.92
C TYR A 43 3.84 -9.54 5.56
N GLU A 44 2.87 -9.52 6.48
CA GLU A 44 1.60 -8.83 6.30
C GLU A 44 1.49 -7.64 7.25
N VAL A 45 1.02 -6.50 6.73
CA VAL A 45 0.72 -5.29 7.51
C VAL A 45 -0.75 -4.97 7.34
N THR A 46 -1.49 -4.92 8.45
CA THR A 46 -2.93 -4.58 8.42
C THR A 46 -3.13 -3.14 8.89
N VAL A 47 -3.65 -2.30 8.00
CA VAL A 47 -4.07 -0.94 8.29
C VAL A 47 -5.57 -0.92 8.54
N LYS A 48 -5.96 -0.64 9.79
CA LYS A 48 -7.37 -0.61 10.18
C LYS A 48 -8.05 0.67 9.74
N LYS A 49 -9.31 0.56 9.29
CA LYS A 49 -10.16 1.69 8.90
C LYS A 49 -9.45 2.69 7.97
N ALA A 50 -8.76 2.19 6.95
CA ALA A 50 -8.07 3.02 5.97
C ALA A 50 -8.88 3.16 4.68
N LYS A 51 -8.70 4.29 3.99
CA LYS A 51 -9.06 4.37 2.57
C LYS A 51 -8.01 3.61 1.78
N LYS A 52 -8.38 3.16 0.57
CA LYS A 52 -7.45 2.46 -0.31
C LYS A 52 -6.20 3.31 -0.62
N GLY A 53 -6.39 4.58 -1.00
CA GLY A 53 -5.27 5.51 -1.27
C GLY A 53 -4.37 5.69 -0.05
N ASP A 54 -4.94 6.08 1.09
CA ASP A 54 -4.20 6.28 2.34
C ASP A 54 -3.38 5.03 2.78
N ALA A 55 -3.92 3.82 2.56
CA ALA A 55 -3.18 2.58 2.85
C ALA A 55 -2.01 2.36 1.89
N MET A 56 -2.22 2.61 0.58
CA MET A 56 -1.17 2.47 -0.42
C MET A 56 -0.07 3.52 -0.27
N ASP A 57 -0.42 4.76 0.04
CA ASP A 57 0.55 5.86 0.21
C ASP A 57 1.34 5.75 1.51
N GLY A 58 0.77 5.14 2.56
CA GLY A 58 1.39 5.11 3.88
C GLY A 58 2.14 3.83 4.24
N GLN A 59 1.60 2.65 3.91
CA GLN A 59 2.08 1.37 4.48
C GLN A 59 2.31 0.29 3.43
N CYS A 60 1.84 0.48 2.20
CA CYS A 60 1.95 -0.51 1.13
C CYS A 60 2.77 0.01 -0.05
N GLN A 61 3.66 0.98 0.20
CA GLN A 61 4.57 1.47 -0.81
C GLN A 61 5.69 0.44 -1.04
N SER A 62 5.80 0.00 -2.28
CA SER A 62 6.96 -0.77 -2.73
C SER A 62 8.18 0.15 -2.78
N SER A 63 9.32 -0.33 -2.30
CA SER A 63 10.56 0.42 -2.33
C SER A 63 11.75 -0.50 -2.57
N THR A 64 12.65 -0.07 -3.43
CA THR A 64 13.92 -0.76 -3.69
C THR A 64 15.03 0.10 -3.10
N TRP A 65 15.80 -0.47 -2.18
CA TRP A 65 16.92 0.19 -1.52
C TRP A 65 18.20 -0.57 -1.83
N GLN A 66 19.19 0.15 -2.34
CA GLN A 66 20.53 -0.41 -2.54
C GLN A 66 21.45 0.14 -1.47
N THR A 67 22.07 -0.75 -0.69
CA THR A 67 23.16 -0.35 0.21
C THR A 67 24.48 -0.73 -0.45
N THR A 68 25.20 0.27 -0.91
CA THR A 68 26.57 0.11 -1.44
C THR A 68 27.56 0.36 -0.30
N ALA A 69 27.84 -0.68 0.50
CA ALA A 69 29.00 -0.65 1.38
C ALA A 69 30.28 -0.86 0.52
N PRO A 70 31.44 -0.28 0.88
CA PRO A 70 32.63 -0.25 0.03
C PRO A 70 33.26 -1.62 -0.29
N VAL A 71 32.72 -2.74 0.23
CA VAL A 71 33.33 -4.07 0.07
C VAL A 71 32.33 -5.20 -0.28
N ALA A 72 31.02 -4.97 -0.20
CA ALA A 72 30.01 -5.92 -0.68
C ALA A 72 28.68 -5.16 -0.84
N GLY A 73 28.25 -4.94 -2.08
CA GLY A 73 26.91 -4.41 -2.34
C GLY A 73 25.85 -5.40 -1.88
N THR A 74 24.80 -4.92 -1.25
CA THR A 74 23.60 -5.72 -0.99
C THR A 74 22.40 -4.94 -1.51
N THR A 75 21.63 -5.56 -2.40
CA THR A 75 20.38 -5.01 -2.90
C THR A 75 19.24 -5.53 -2.04
N TYR A 76 18.39 -4.62 -1.58
CA TYR A 76 17.14 -4.93 -0.90
C TYR A 76 15.99 -4.49 -1.80
N ASP A 77 15.19 -5.44 -2.25
CA ASP A 77 13.96 -5.17 -2.97
C ASP A 77 12.78 -5.44 -2.04
N THR A 78 11.88 -4.47 -1.86
CA THR A 78 10.66 -4.65 -1.08
C THR A 78 9.46 -4.34 -1.96
N ASN A 79 8.72 -5.37 -2.34
CA ASN A 79 7.48 -5.24 -3.09
C ASN A 79 6.27 -5.45 -2.16
N CYS A 80 5.39 -4.46 -2.07
CA CYS A 80 4.19 -4.50 -1.23
C CYS A 80 2.93 -4.41 -2.09
N GLU A 81 2.03 -5.37 -1.90
CA GLU A 81 0.76 -5.44 -2.61
C GLU A 81 -0.43 -5.37 -1.65
N LEU A 82 -1.45 -4.59 -2.01
CA LEU A 82 -2.70 -4.49 -1.27
C LEU A 82 -3.59 -5.70 -1.59
N LYS A 83 -4.06 -6.39 -0.55
CA LYS A 83 -4.99 -7.52 -0.63
C LYS A 83 -6.45 -7.09 -0.73
#